data_AF-A0A976QLP3-F1
#
_entry.id   AF-A0A976QLP3-F1
#
_cell.length_a   1.000
_cell.length_b   1.000
_cell.length_c   1.000
_cell.angle_alpha   90.00
_cell.angle_beta   90.00
_cell.angle_gamma   90.00
#
_symmetry.space_group_name_H-M   'P 1'
#
loop_
_entity.id
_entity.type
_entity.pdbx_description
1 polymer ?
#
loop_
_entity_poly.entity_id
_entity_poly.type
_entity_poly.pdbx_seq_one_letter_code
_entity_poly.pdbx_strand_id
1 'polypeptide(L)'
;MQKQLSEDIKEAVDLLKKSEKEIHHSLRTRAFEDAVDLLNDHMSVATDSPYKSFIENIKISYTRKFLEELSTLFSVDIDTWFDYVRLFLLKVPKEVKVNIEKDAQLKDNYKKFIGIWRKEAIEILEL
;
A
#
# COMPACT_ATOMS: atom_id res chain seq x y z
N MET A 1 -9.05 -29.08 -12.25
CA MET A 1 -9.95 -28.08 -11.64
C MET A 1 -9.25 -26.74 -11.65
N GLN A 2 -9.68 -25.81 -12.50
CA GLN A 2 -9.29 -24.40 -12.35
C GLN A 2 -9.82 -23.95 -10.99
N LYS A 3 -8.94 -23.63 -10.04
CA LYS A 3 -9.33 -23.08 -8.75
C LYS A 3 -9.83 -21.65 -9.00
N GLN A 4 -11.14 -21.48 -9.11
CA GLN A 4 -11.80 -20.19 -9.24
C GLN A 4 -11.50 -19.33 -8.01
N LEU A 5 -10.96 -18.11 -8.21
CA LEU A 5 -10.67 -17.19 -7.10
C LEU A 5 -11.89 -17.04 -6.19
N SER A 6 -11.66 -17.00 -4.88
CA SER A 6 -12.73 -16.63 -3.93
C SER A 6 -13.22 -15.22 -4.26
N GLU A 7 -14.49 -14.96 -3.98
CA GLU A 7 -15.10 -13.65 -4.23
C GLU A 7 -14.31 -12.54 -3.52
N ASP A 8 -13.87 -12.76 -2.29
CA ASP A 8 -13.04 -11.81 -1.52
C ASP A 8 -11.76 -11.42 -2.26
N ILE A 9 -11.06 -12.37 -2.90
CA ILE A 9 -9.84 -12.05 -3.64
C ILE A 9 -10.17 -11.30 -4.93
N LYS A 10 -11.28 -11.63 -5.60
CA LYS A 10 -11.72 -10.89 -6.80
C LYS A 10 -12.06 -9.45 -6.46
N GLU A 11 -12.82 -9.25 -5.39
CA GLU A 11 -13.19 -7.93 -4.89
C GLU A 11 -11.95 -7.11 -4.52
N ALA A 12 -10.99 -7.71 -3.79
CA ALA A 12 -9.74 -7.05 -3.48
C ALA A 12 -8.95 -6.66 -4.74
N VAL A 13 -8.90 -7.54 -5.74
CA VAL A 13 -8.25 -7.24 -7.03
C VAL A 13 -8.92 -6.05 -7.72
N ASP A 14 -10.25 -5.96 -7.67
CA ASP A 14 -10.97 -4.85 -8.31
C ASP A 14 -10.81 -3.53 -7.54
N LEU A 15 -10.72 -3.58 -6.21
CA LEU A 15 -10.35 -2.43 -5.38
C LEU A 15 -8.92 -1.94 -5.68
N LEU A 16 -7.96 -2.85 -5.86
CA LEU A 16 -6.59 -2.50 -6.25
C LEU A 16 -6.55 -1.81 -7.63
N LYS A 17 -7.27 -2.35 -8.61
CA LYS A 17 -7.40 -1.71 -9.95
C LYS A 17 -8.08 -0.35 -9.87
N LYS A 18 -9.07 -0.19 -8.99
CA LYS A 18 -9.74 1.10 -8.75
C LYS A 18 -8.76 2.11 -8.18
N SER A 19 -8.02 1.72 -7.15
CA SER A 19 -6.97 2.54 -6.52
C SER A 19 -5.93 3.04 -7.54
N GLU A 20 -5.49 2.18 -8.46
CA GLU A 20 -4.52 2.55 -9.50
C GLU A 20 -5.03 3.64 -10.47
N LYS A 21 -6.34 3.69 -10.71
CA LYS A 21 -6.97 4.65 -11.64
C LYS A 21 -7.47 5.91 -10.96
N GLU A 22 -7.43 5.95 -9.64
CA GLU A 22 -8.00 7.03 -8.85
C GLU A 22 -7.05 8.23 -8.81
N ILE A 23 -7.60 9.40 -9.12
CA ILE A 23 -6.86 10.67 -9.17
C ILE A 23 -6.82 11.30 -7.79
N HIS A 24 -7.88 11.12 -7.00
CA HIS A 24 -7.96 11.68 -5.66
C HIS A 24 -7.17 10.82 -4.66
N HIS A 25 -6.10 11.38 -4.09
CA HIS A 25 -5.19 10.66 -3.20
C HIS A 25 -5.88 9.94 -2.04
N SER A 26 -6.84 10.59 -1.36
CA SER A 26 -7.57 10.00 -0.24
C SER A 26 -8.43 8.80 -0.66
N LEU A 27 -9.11 8.88 -1.80
CA LEU A 27 -9.90 7.77 -2.34
C LEU A 27 -8.98 6.63 -2.82
N ARG A 28 -7.82 6.99 -3.36
CA ARG A 28 -6.81 6.06 -3.83
C ARG A 28 -6.22 5.25 -2.69
N THR A 29 -5.73 5.90 -1.62
CA THR A 29 -5.19 5.24 -0.44
C THR A 29 -6.24 4.41 0.25
N ARG A 30 -7.49 4.90 0.34
CA ARG A 30 -8.61 4.16 0.91
C ARG A 30 -8.93 2.88 0.15
N ALA A 31 -9.07 2.94 -1.17
CA ALA A 31 -9.36 1.75 -1.98
C ALA A 31 -8.24 0.70 -1.88
N PHE A 32 -6.99 1.12 -1.78
CA PHE A 32 -5.86 0.21 -1.56
C PHE A 32 -5.91 -0.43 -0.17
N GLU A 33 -6.17 0.37 0.87
CA GLU A 33 -6.31 -0.12 2.24
C GLU A 33 -7.42 -1.15 2.36
N ASP A 34 -8.61 -0.84 1.84
CA ASP A 34 -9.75 -1.75 1.86
C ASP A 34 -9.43 -3.08 1.15
N ALA A 35 -8.70 -3.02 0.03
CA ALA A 35 -8.23 -4.23 -0.66
C ALA A 35 -7.25 -5.05 0.19
N VAL A 36 -6.28 -4.39 0.83
CA VAL A 36 -5.28 -5.06 1.67
C VAL A 36 -5.93 -5.69 2.90
N ASP A 37 -6.88 -5.00 3.52
CA ASP A 37 -7.64 -5.53 4.66
C ASP A 37 -8.41 -6.79 4.25
N LEU A 38 -9.13 -6.76 3.12
CA LEU A 38 -9.85 -7.93 2.61
C LEU A 38 -8.94 -9.13 2.32
N LEU A 39 -7.74 -8.87 1.75
CA LEU A 39 -6.74 -9.92 1.51
C LEU A 39 -6.16 -10.50 2.81
N ASN A 40 -5.92 -9.65 3.81
CA ASN A 40 -5.41 -10.08 5.10
C ASN A 40 -6.47 -10.90 5.86
N ASP A 41 -7.74 -10.48 5.81
CA ASP A 41 -8.87 -11.17 6.40
C ASP A 41 -9.03 -12.57 5.79
N HIS A 42 -9.01 -12.67 4.46
CA HIS A 42 -9.04 -13.96 3.75
C HIS A 42 -7.89 -14.87 4.20
N MET A 43 -6.67 -14.33 4.30
CA MET A 43 -5.48 -15.08 4.75
C MET A 43 -5.55 -15.49 6.22
N SER A 44 -6.27 -14.75 7.06
CA SER A 44 -6.46 -15.08 8.48
C SER A 44 -7.41 -16.27 8.69
N VAL A 45 -8.42 -16.40 7.82
CA VAL A 45 -9.40 -17.49 7.85
C VAL A 45 -8.87 -18.73 7.12
N ALA A 46 -8.16 -18.54 6.00
CA ALA A 46 -7.66 -19.61 5.15
C ALA A 46 -6.13 -19.62 5.10
N THR A 47 -5.49 -19.98 6.20
CA THR A 47 -4.01 -19.98 6.34
C THR A 47 -3.29 -20.82 5.27
N ASP A 48 -3.90 -21.95 4.86
CA ASP A 48 -3.39 -22.84 3.80
C ASP A 48 -4.05 -22.55 2.43
N SER A 49 -4.49 -21.31 2.22
CA SER A 49 -5.13 -20.92 0.97
C SER A 49 -4.21 -21.22 -0.22
N PRO A 50 -4.71 -21.89 -1.28
CA PRO A 50 -3.92 -22.11 -2.49
C PRO A 50 -3.56 -20.81 -3.22
N TYR A 51 -4.13 -19.67 -2.80
CA TYR A 51 -3.85 -18.36 -3.34
C TYR A 51 -2.82 -17.56 -2.52
N LYS A 52 -2.25 -18.12 -1.45
CA LYS A 52 -1.30 -17.41 -0.58
C LYS A 52 -0.20 -16.67 -1.35
N SER A 53 0.52 -17.38 -2.23
CA SER A 53 1.58 -16.75 -3.03
C SER A 53 1.05 -15.72 -4.02
N PHE A 54 -0.17 -15.91 -4.54
CA PHE A 54 -0.82 -14.91 -5.40
C PHE A 54 -1.12 -13.63 -4.61
N ILE A 55 -1.67 -13.76 -3.40
CA ILE A 55 -1.99 -12.64 -2.51
C ILE A 55 -0.73 -11.89 -2.07
N GLU A 56 0.31 -12.61 -1.66
CA GLU A 56 1.59 -11.98 -1.30
C GLU A 56 2.18 -11.20 -2.48
N ASN A 57 2.18 -11.79 -3.68
CA ASN A 57 2.71 -11.15 -4.88
C ASN A 57 1.90 -9.91 -5.29
N ILE A 58 0.56 -9.97 -5.25
CA ILE A 58 -0.25 -8.83 -5.67
C ILE A 58 -0.09 -7.64 -4.72
N LYS A 59 0.00 -7.88 -3.40
CA LYS A 59 0.29 -6.84 -2.42
C LYS A 59 1.65 -6.19 -2.70
N ILE A 60 2.69 -6.99 -2.96
CA ILE A 60 4.03 -6.48 -3.32
C ILE A 60 3.97 -5.64 -4.59
N SER A 61 3.33 -6.14 -5.64
CA SER A 61 3.24 -5.45 -6.94
C SER A 61 2.51 -4.12 -6.85
N TYR A 62 1.36 -4.06 -6.19
CA TYR A 62 0.63 -2.79 -6.08
C TYR A 62 1.28 -1.82 -5.10
N THR A 63 1.92 -2.31 -4.03
CA THR A 63 2.76 -1.46 -3.15
C THR A 63 3.91 -0.83 -3.95
N ARG A 64 4.54 -1.59 -4.86
CA ARG A 64 5.61 -1.08 -5.72
C ARG A 64 5.13 0.10 -6.58
N LYS A 65 3.96 -0.01 -7.20
CA LYS A 65 3.38 1.07 -8.02
C LYS A 65 3.22 2.36 -7.20
N PHE A 66 2.72 2.24 -5.97
CA PHE A 66 2.63 3.37 -5.05
C PHE A 66 3.99 4.00 -4.76
N LEU A 67 5.02 3.18 -4.50
CA LEU A 67 6.38 3.65 -4.24
C LEU A 67 7.01 4.36 -5.46
N GLU A 68 6.75 3.85 -6.66
CA GLU A 68 7.24 4.42 -7.93
C GLU A 68 6.73 5.85 -8.16
N GLU A 69 5.52 6.14 -7.70
CA GLU A 69 4.88 7.44 -7.89
C GLU A 69 5.20 8.46 -6.80
N LEU A 70 5.83 8.08 -5.69
CA LEU A 70 6.13 9.02 -4.58
C LEU A 70 6.99 10.21 -5.01
N SER A 71 7.85 10.04 -6.01
CA SER A 71 8.65 11.13 -6.58
C SER A 71 7.81 12.17 -7.33
N THR A 72 6.51 11.96 -7.48
CA THR A 72 5.60 12.96 -8.07
C THR A 72 4.82 13.73 -7.00
N LEU A 73 4.92 13.33 -5.72
CA LEU A 73 4.09 13.81 -4.61
C LEU A 73 4.81 14.82 -3.69
N PHE A 74 5.72 15.64 -4.22
CA PHE A 74 6.55 16.53 -3.39
C PHE A 74 5.80 17.73 -2.77
N SER A 75 4.57 18.01 -3.19
CA SER A 75 3.78 19.16 -2.75
C SER A 75 2.41 18.78 -2.18
N VAL A 76 2.27 17.56 -1.65
CA VAL A 76 1.03 17.13 -0.99
C VAL A 76 0.86 17.81 0.37
N ASP A 77 -0.38 18.07 0.74
CA ASP A 77 -0.71 18.52 2.10
C ASP A 77 -0.40 17.44 3.15
N ILE A 78 -0.39 17.85 4.42
CA ILE A 78 -0.03 16.98 5.54
C ILE A 78 -1.01 15.82 5.72
N ASP A 79 -2.30 16.02 5.45
CA ASP A 79 -3.33 14.99 5.57
C ASP A 79 -3.12 13.89 4.53
N THR A 80 -2.91 14.28 3.27
CA THR A 80 -2.58 13.38 2.18
C THR A 80 -1.27 12.65 2.46
N TRP A 81 -0.24 13.36 2.89
CA TRP A 81 1.02 12.74 3.28
C TRP A 81 0.81 11.69 4.37
N PHE A 82 0.02 12.02 5.41
CA PHE A 82 -0.26 11.13 6.53
C PHE A 82 -1.00 9.86 6.08
N ASP A 83 -1.94 9.96 5.15
CA ASP A 83 -2.64 8.79 4.59
C ASP A 83 -1.67 7.79 3.94
N TYR A 84 -0.72 8.28 3.13
CA TYR A 84 0.31 7.43 2.54
C TYR A 84 1.26 6.85 3.60
N VAL A 85 1.72 7.66 4.55
CA VAL A 85 2.61 7.19 5.63
C VAL A 85 1.94 6.12 6.48
N ARG A 86 0.69 6.33 6.88
CA ARG A 86 -0.12 5.36 7.62
C ARG A 86 -0.26 4.06 6.82
N LEU A 87 -0.56 4.15 5.52
CA LEU A 87 -0.64 2.99 4.65
C LEU A 87 0.68 2.20 4.62
N PHE A 88 1.80 2.88 4.37
CA PHE A 88 3.10 2.22 4.25
C PHE A 88 3.63 1.65 5.58
N LEU A 89 3.41 2.35 6.69
CA LEU A 89 3.94 1.93 7.99
C LEU A 89 3.04 0.90 8.68
N LEU A 90 1.72 0.98 8.52
CA LEU A 90 0.78 0.15 9.28
C LEU A 90 0.15 -0.96 8.45
N LYS A 91 -0.16 -0.73 7.17
CA LYS A 91 -0.93 -1.69 6.36
C LYS A 91 -0.05 -2.60 5.52
N VAL A 92 1.01 -2.06 4.91
CA VAL A 92 1.91 -2.82 4.03
C VAL A 92 3.41 -2.68 4.37
N PRO A 93 3.82 -2.71 5.66
CA PRO A 93 5.22 -2.50 6.02
C PRO A 93 6.15 -3.60 5.47
N LYS A 94 5.66 -4.82 5.34
CA LYS A 94 6.43 -5.95 4.80
C LYS A 94 6.69 -5.75 3.30
N GLU A 95 5.66 -5.37 2.56
CA GLU A 95 5.74 -5.17 1.12
C GLU A 95 6.56 -3.93 0.76
N VAL A 96 6.48 -2.87 1.57
CA VAL A 96 7.38 -1.71 1.44
C VAL A 96 8.82 -2.14 1.62
N LYS A 97 9.13 -2.87 2.71
CA LYS A 97 10.49 -3.38 2.97
C LYS A 97 11.03 -4.20 1.81
N VAL A 98 10.24 -5.16 1.31
CA VAL A 98 10.63 -6.02 0.18
C VAL A 98 10.97 -5.20 -1.07
N ASN A 99 10.20 -4.15 -1.37
CA ASN A 99 10.44 -3.34 -2.57
C ASN A 99 11.67 -2.43 -2.41
N ILE A 100 11.83 -1.74 -1.28
CA ILE A 100 12.97 -0.82 -1.07
C ILE A 100 14.31 -1.53 -0.87
N GLU A 101 14.30 -2.82 -0.47
CA GLU A 101 15.52 -3.64 -0.41
C GLU A 101 15.97 -4.10 -1.81
N LYS A 102 15.04 -4.23 -2.75
CA LYS A 102 15.31 -4.66 -4.13
C LYS A 102 15.65 -3.52 -5.07
N ASP A 103 15.25 -2.29 -4.74
CA ASP A 103 15.40 -1.13 -5.61
C ASP A 103 15.86 0.11 -4.81
N ALA A 104 17.09 0.55 -5.09
CA ALA A 104 17.69 1.71 -4.42
C ALA A 104 16.97 3.03 -4.74
N GLN A 105 16.39 3.17 -5.94
CA GLN A 105 15.65 4.36 -6.31
C GLN A 105 14.34 4.46 -5.54
N LEU A 106 13.62 3.34 -5.39
CA LEU A 106 12.41 3.30 -4.56
C LEU A 106 12.72 3.62 -3.10
N LYS A 107 13.86 3.13 -2.59
CA LYS A 107 14.32 3.45 -1.24
C LYS A 107 14.59 4.95 -1.05
N ASP A 108 15.22 5.59 -2.02
CA ASP A 108 15.50 7.03 -1.97
C ASP A 108 14.21 7.86 -2.07
N ASN A 109 13.33 7.53 -3.03
CA ASN A 109 12.03 8.17 -3.18
C ASN A 109 11.19 8.07 -1.90
N TYR A 110 11.11 6.87 -1.31
CA TYR A 110 10.42 6.64 -0.05
C TYR A 110 10.99 7.49 1.08
N LYS A 111 12.32 7.53 1.26
CA LYS A 111 12.96 8.35 2.29
C LYS A 111 12.68 9.84 2.10
N LYS A 112 12.76 10.34 0.87
CA LYS A 112 12.47 11.74 0.55
C LYS A 112 11.02 12.08 0.86
N PHE A 113 10.08 11.23 0.46
CA PHE A 113 8.66 11.42 0.73
C PHE A 113 8.35 11.43 2.24
N ILE A 114 8.84 10.44 3.00
CA ILE A 114 8.69 10.43 4.47
C ILE A 114 9.36 11.66 5.11
N GLY A 115 10.37 12.23 4.47
CA GLY A 115 11.05 13.43 4.94
C GLY A 115 10.26 14.74 4.80
N ILE A 116 9.22 14.81 3.96
CA ILE A 116 8.53 16.07 3.62
C ILE A 116 7.96 16.76 4.86
N TRP A 117 7.18 16.03 5.66
CA TRP A 117 6.49 16.54 6.85
C TRP A 117 7.00 15.90 8.15
N ARG A 118 8.20 15.29 8.12
CA ARG A 118 8.71 14.50 9.26
C ARG A 118 8.78 15.31 10.54
N LYS A 119 9.21 16.57 10.45
CA LYS A 119 9.42 17.43 11.61
C LYS A 119 8.09 17.82 12.24
N GLU A 120 7.17 18.31 11.42
CA GLU A 120 5.82 18.70 11.80
C GLU A 120 5.04 17.51 12.38
N ALA A 121 5.19 16.32 11.80
CA ALA A 121 4.56 15.10 12.32
C ALA A 121 5.10 14.69 13.69
N ILE A 122 6.40 14.87 13.97
CA ILE A 122 6.97 14.63 15.30
C ILE A 122 6.42 15.64 16.30
N GLU A 123 6.38 16.93 15.94
CA GLU A 123 5.84 17.99 16.80
C GLU A 123 4.37 17.73 17.17
N ILE A 124 3.54 17.25 16.23
CA ILE A 124 2.13 16.90 16.49
C ILE A 124 1.99 15.73 17.47
N LEU A 125 2.88 14.73 17.40
CA LEU A 125 2.83 13.53 18.25
C LEU A 125 3.39 13.75 19.66
N GLU A 126 4.18 14.79 19.86
CA GLU A 126 4.76 15.17 21.16
C GLU A 126 3.85 16.09 22.00
N LEU A 127 2.72 16.54 21.42
CA LEU A 127 1.67 17.34 22.08
C LEU A 127 0.63 16.44 22.78
#